data_AF-A0A7W9C7X0-F1
#
_entry.id   AF-A0A7W9C7X0-F1
#
_cell.length_a   1.000
_cell.length_b   1.000
_cell.length_c   1.000
_cell.angle_alpha   90.00
_cell.angle_beta   90.00
_cell.angle_gamma   90.00
#
_symmetry.space_group_name_H-M   'P 1'
#
loop_
_entity.id
_entity.type
_entity.pdbx_description
1 polymer ?
#
loop_
_entity_poly.entity_id
_entity_poly.type
_entity_poly.pdbx_seq_one_letter_code
_entity_poly.pdbx_strand_id
1 'polypeptide(L)'
;MIAATGSERPAHNPLHAILLCFPIALFTSALISDIAYLRTAEMQWSNFSAWLIVGALVFGGVAGLWAIVQLVLAWRTPQRLATLIYVVALALAWLCGLINAFKHSQDAWSSVGTLGLTLSVLSTLFVLVAGWFAYSAAPVRGIAR
;
A
#
# COMPACT_ATOMS: atom_id res chain seq x y z
N MET A 1 -38.86 -22.80 -10.46
CA MET A 1 -38.80 -21.68 -11.43
C MET A 1 -38.97 -20.40 -10.63
N ILE A 2 -37.98 -19.55 -10.31
CA ILE A 2 -36.59 -19.34 -10.70
C ILE A 2 -35.82 -19.10 -9.37
N ALA A 3 -34.77 -19.86 -9.10
CA ALA A 3 -33.86 -19.57 -7.99
C ALA A 3 -33.13 -18.27 -8.33
N ALA A 4 -33.36 -17.21 -7.55
CA ALA A 4 -32.59 -15.98 -7.67
C ALA A 4 -31.12 -16.32 -7.39
N THR A 5 -30.31 -16.41 -8.43
CA THR A 5 -28.86 -16.48 -8.32
C THR A 5 -28.42 -15.20 -7.63
N GLY A 6 -28.17 -15.28 -6.32
CA GLY A 6 -27.60 -14.17 -5.58
C GLY A 6 -26.33 -13.75 -6.29
N SER A 7 -26.29 -12.50 -6.78
CA SER A 7 -25.11 -12.02 -7.50
C SER A 7 -23.93 -12.09 -6.54
N GLU A 8 -23.01 -13.02 -6.80
CA GLU A 8 -21.72 -13.16 -6.15
C GLU A 8 -20.88 -11.92 -6.50
N ARG A 9 -21.22 -10.76 -5.95
CA ARG A 9 -20.39 -9.55 -6.10
C ARG A 9 -19.17 -9.78 -5.22
N PRO A 10 -17.95 -9.78 -5.78
CA PRO A 10 -16.74 -9.79 -4.98
C PRO A 10 -16.81 -8.68 -3.94
N ALA A 11 -16.51 -9.00 -2.68
CA ALA A 11 -16.53 -8.04 -1.56
C ALA A 11 -15.60 -6.83 -1.80
N HIS A 12 -14.67 -6.94 -2.74
CA HIS A 12 -13.77 -5.88 -3.19
C HIS A 12 -13.71 -5.88 -4.72
N ASN A 13 -13.69 -4.68 -5.33
CA ASN A 13 -13.49 -4.56 -6.76
C ASN A 13 -12.12 -5.18 -7.14
N PRO A 14 -12.07 -6.18 -8.05
CA PRO A 14 -10.83 -6.89 -8.37
C PRO A 14 -9.73 -5.95 -8.88
N LEU A 15 -10.11 -4.86 -9.56
CA LEU A 15 -9.15 -3.84 -9.99
C LEU A 15 -8.48 -3.13 -8.82
N HIS A 16 -9.24 -2.85 -7.75
CA HIS A 16 -8.71 -2.20 -6.56
C HIS A 16 -7.71 -3.12 -5.82
N ALA A 17 -7.99 -4.42 -5.75
CA ALA A 17 -7.05 -5.40 -5.18
C ALA A 17 -5.75 -5.45 -5.98
N ILE A 18 -5.84 -5.51 -7.32
CA ILE A 18 -4.66 -5.46 -8.20
C ILE A 18 -3.86 -4.18 -7.97
N LEU A 19 -4.54 -3.02 -7.92
CA LEU A 19 -3.90 -1.72 -7.67
C LEU A 19 -3.18 -1.68 -6.31
N LEU A 20 -3.72 -2.34 -5.27
CA LEU A 20 -3.11 -2.39 -3.95
C LEU A 20 -1.87 -3.29 -3.89
N CYS A 21 -1.76 -4.31 -4.73
CA CYS A 21 -0.57 -5.17 -4.80
C CYS A 21 0.70 -4.39 -5.22
N PHE A 22 0.56 -3.38 -6.08
CA PHE A 22 1.68 -2.56 -6.55
C PHE A 22 2.39 -1.81 -5.42
N PRO A 23 1.74 -0.94 -4.62
CA PRO A 23 2.41 -0.23 -3.54
C PRO A 23 2.97 -1.18 -2.48
N ILE A 24 2.35 -2.35 -2.24
CA ILE A 24 2.90 -3.38 -1.35
C ILE A 24 4.24 -3.89 -1.88
N ALA A 25 4.29 -4.33 -3.13
CA ALA A 25 5.51 -4.85 -3.74
C ALA A 25 6.60 -3.76 -3.87
N LEU A 26 6.21 -2.55 -4.28
CA LEU A 26 7.14 -1.46 -4.57
C LEU A 26 7.76 -0.86 -3.30
N PHE A 27 6.98 -0.58 -2.24
CA PHE A 27 7.57 -0.09 -0.98
C PHE A 27 8.47 -1.14 -0.33
N THR A 28 8.06 -2.42 -0.35
CA THR A 28 8.89 -3.52 0.18
C THR A 28 10.20 -3.65 -0.60
N SER A 29 10.14 -3.56 -1.93
CA SER A 29 11.35 -3.63 -2.78
C SER A 29 12.25 -2.41 -2.59
N ALA A 30 11.68 -1.23 -2.35
CA ALA A 30 12.44 -0.02 -2.05
C ALA A 30 13.20 -0.17 -0.73
N LEU A 31 12.57 -0.71 0.32
CA LEU A 31 13.23 -1.00 1.59
C LEU A 31 14.40 -1.98 1.42
N ILE A 32 14.22 -3.05 0.64
CA ILE A 32 15.30 -4.01 0.35
C ILE A 32 16.46 -3.32 -0.37
N SER A 33 16.14 -2.44 -1.33
CA SER A 33 17.14 -1.69 -2.10
C SER A 33 17.89 -0.68 -1.23
N ASP A 34 17.23 -0.01 -0.29
CA ASP A 34 17.88 0.88 0.69
C ASP A 34 18.84 0.12 1.61
N ILE A 35 18.45 -1.07 2.06
CA ILE A 35 19.32 -1.95 2.85
C ILE A 35 20.53 -2.37 2.00
N ALA A 36 20.33 -2.71 0.73
CA ALA A 36 21.42 -3.06 -0.18
C ALA A 36 22.39 -1.89 -0.39
N TYR A 37 21.88 -0.65 -0.54
CA TYR A 37 22.72 0.55 -0.60
C TYR A 37 23.56 0.72 0.67
N LEU A 38 22.96 0.60 1.85
CA LEU A 38 23.71 0.73 3.12
C LEU A 38 24.81 -0.33 3.29
N ARG A 39 24.66 -1.49 2.64
CA ARG A 39 25.62 -2.59 2.73
C ARG A 39 26.71 -2.52 1.66
N THR A 40 26.43 -1.94 0.51
CA THR A 40 27.32 -1.98 -0.67
C THR A 40 27.87 -0.61 -1.06
N ALA A 41 27.25 0.49 -0.60
CA ALA A 41 27.51 1.86 -1.00
C ALA A 41 27.41 2.10 -2.53
N GLU A 42 26.72 1.22 -3.26
CA GLU A 42 26.56 1.31 -4.72
C GLU A 42 25.36 2.21 -5.08
N MET A 43 25.62 3.28 -5.83
CA MET A 43 24.64 4.33 -6.14
C MET A 43 23.41 3.81 -6.90
N GLN A 44 23.57 2.75 -7.69
CA GLN A 44 22.47 2.16 -8.45
C GLN A 44 21.31 1.70 -7.56
N TRP A 45 21.59 1.24 -6.34
CA TRP A 45 20.54 0.85 -5.39
C TRP A 45 19.70 2.04 -4.94
N SER A 46 20.31 3.18 -4.65
CA SER A 46 19.57 4.39 -4.27
C SER A 46 18.74 4.94 -5.43
N ASN A 47 19.28 4.92 -6.65
CA ASN A 47 18.53 5.28 -7.86
C ASN A 47 17.33 4.35 -8.06
N PHE A 48 17.52 3.04 -7.87
CA PHE A 48 16.44 2.06 -8.01
C PHE A 48 15.35 2.26 -6.94
N SER A 49 15.72 2.47 -5.67
CA SER A 49 14.80 2.84 -4.60
C SER A 49 13.96 4.06 -4.96
N ALA A 50 14.59 5.13 -5.48
CA ALA A 50 13.89 6.35 -5.85
C ALA A 50 12.77 6.09 -6.87
N TRP A 51 13.03 5.30 -7.91
CA TRP A 51 12.02 4.93 -8.91
C TRP A 51 10.93 4.01 -8.34
N LEU A 52 11.29 3.06 -7.47
CA LEU A 52 10.32 2.19 -6.80
C LEU A 52 9.37 2.98 -5.91
N ILE A 53 9.88 3.94 -5.14
CA ILE A 53 9.07 4.82 -4.29
C ILE A 53 8.12 5.67 -5.14
N VAL A 54 8.60 6.28 -6.23
CA VAL A 54 7.74 7.04 -7.15
C VAL A 54 6.63 6.16 -7.72
N GLY A 55 6.96 4.96 -8.18
CA GLY A 55 5.96 3.98 -8.63
C GLY A 55 4.94 3.65 -7.55
N ALA A 56 5.40 3.40 -6.31
CA ALA A 56 4.53 3.12 -5.17
C ALA A 56 3.57 4.27 -4.88
N LEU A 57 4.02 5.52 -5.02
CA LEU A 57 3.19 6.71 -4.83
C LEU A 57 2.12 6.87 -5.91
N VAL A 58 2.45 6.56 -7.17
CA VAL A 58 1.47 6.61 -8.27
C VAL A 58 0.35 5.59 -8.03
N PHE A 59 0.71 4.31 -7.84
CA PHE A 59 -0.29 3.26 -7.62
C PHE A 59 -1.01 3.42 -6.27
N GLY A 60 -0.28 3.77 -5.22
CA GLY A 60 -0.82 4.04 -3.89
C GLY A 60 -1.79 5.22 -3.87
N GLY A 61 -1.52 6.26 -4.67
CA GLY A 61 -2.43 7.39 -4.83
C GLY A 61 -3.75 6.99 -5.50
N VAL A 62 -3.68 6.23 -6.59
CA VAL A 62 -4.88 5.72 -7.28
C VAL A 62 -5.67 4.75 -6.37
N ALA A 63 -4.99 3.84 -5.68
CA ALA A 63 -5.60 2.95 -4.71
C ALA A 63 -6.23 3.74 -3.55
N GLY A 64 -5.58 4.79 -3.07
CA GLY A 64 -6.07 5.67 -1.99
C GLY A 64 -7.33 6.43 -2.37
N LEU A 65 -7.39 7.00 -3.58
CA LEU A 65 -8.62 7.63 -4.08
C LEU A 65 -9.79 6.66 -4.11
N TRP A 66 -9.54 5.43 -4.58
CA TRP A 66 -10.55 4.37 -4.59
C TRP A 66 -10.97 3.96 -3.17
N ALA A 67 -10.00 3.85 -2.25
CA ALA A 67 -10.24 3.53 -0.85
C ALA A 67 -11.15 4.56 -0.15
N ILE A 68 -10.98 5.85 -0.46
CA ILE A 68 -11.83 6.93 0.05
C ILE A 68 -13.27 6.76 -0.43
N VAL A 69 -13.48 6.45 -1.72
CA VAL A 69 -14.82 6.18 -2.25
C VAL A 69 -15.45 5.00 -1.53
N GLN A 70 -14.70 3.91 -1.32
CA GLN A 70 -15.17 2.73 -0.57
C GLN A 70 -15.54 3.07 0.88
N LEU A 71 -14.78 3.95 1.55
CA LEU A 71 -15.07 4.39 2.91
C LEU A 71 -16.38 5.18 3.01
N VAL A 72 -16.64 6.07 2.05
CA VAL A 72 -17.89 6.83 1.98
C VAL A 72 -19.07 5.88 1.78
N LEU A 73 -18.94 4.88 0.91
CA LEU A 73 -19.97 3.87 0.67
C LEU A 73 -20.20 2.96 1.88
N ALA A 74 -19.13 2.59 2.60
CA ALA A 74 -19.18 1.70 3.76
C ALA A 74 -19.54 2.42 5.07
N TRP A 75 -19.76 3.74 5.07
CA TRP A 75 -19.90 4.53 6.30
C TRP A 75 -21.05 4.11 7.22
N ARG A 76 -22.13 3.56 6.64
CA ARG A 76 -23.30 3.06 7.39
C ARG A 76 -23.27 1.56 7.64
N THR A 77 -22.16 0.90 7.32
CA THR A 77 -22.00 -0.55 7.43
C THR A 77 -21.14 -0.90 8.64
N PRO A 78 -21.30 -2.09 9.24
CA PRO A 78 -20.43 -2.55 10.34
C PRO A 78 -18.95 -2.67 9.92
N GLN A 79 -18.64 -2.72 8.62
CA GLN A 79 -17.29 -2.76 8.06
C GLN A 79 -16.57 -1.39 8.08
N ARG A 80 -17.22 -0.31 8.57
CA ARG A 80 -16.64 1.04 8.60
C ARG A 80 -15.28 1.10 9.30
N LEU A 81 -15.13 0.43 10.46
CA LEU A 81 -13.89 0.51 11.23
C LEU A 81 -12.70 -0.13 10.47
N ALA A 82 -12.90 -1.32 9.89
CA ALA A 82 -11.88 -1.98 9.09
C ALA A 82 -11.51 -1.17 7.84
N THR A 83 -12.51 -0.59 7.17
CA THR A 83 -12.30 0.27 5.99
C THR A 83 -11.57 1.57 6.37
N LEU A 84 -11.87 2.14 7.54
CA LEU A 84 -11.18 3.32 8.05
C LEU A 84 -9.70 3.02 8.36
N ILE A 85 -9.42 1.91 9.05
CA ILE A 85 -8.04 1.48 9.34
C ILE A 85 -7.26 1.29 8.04
N TYR A 86 -7.86 0.61 7.05
CA TYR A 86 -7.28 0.43 5.72
C TYR A 86 -6.91 1.77 5.06
N VAL A 87 -7.86 2.72 5.00
CA VAL A 87 -7.65 4.04 4.36
C VAL A 87 -6.58 4.84 5.08
N VAL A 88 -6.62 4.87 6.42
CA VAL A 88 -5.63 5.60 7.23
C VAL A 88 -4.24 4.99 7.07
N ALA A 89 -4.11 3.67 7.13
CA ALA A 89 -2.84 2.99 6.93
C ALA A 89 -2.27 3.28 5.52
N LEU A 90 -3.10 3.21 4.48
CA LEU A 90 -2.66 3.51 3.12
C LEU A 90 -2.24 4.98 2.96
N ALA A 91 -2.98 5.92 3.58
CA ALA A 91 -2.63 7.34 3.57
C ALA A 91 -1.30 7.62 4.29
N LEU A 92 -1.06 6.97 5.44
CA LEU A 92 0.22 7.07 6.15
C LEU A 92 1.37 6.47 5.34
N ALA A 93 1.17 5.31 4.71
CA ALA A 93 2.16 4.72 3.82
C ALA A 93 2.54 5.68 2.68
N TRP A 94 1.51 6.28 2.05
CA TRP A 94 1.69 7.23 0.96
C TRP A 94 2.42 8.51 1.42
N LEU A 95 2.05 9.06 2.57
CA LEU A 95 2.69 10.27 3.09
C LEU A 95 4.16 10.02 3.49
N CYS A 96 4.45 8.89 4.14
CA CYS A 96 5.82 8.47 4.43
C CYS A 96 6.62 8.28 3.13
N GLY A 97 6.03 7.62 2.14
CA GLY A 97 6.64 7.45 0.82
C GLY A 97 6.92 8.77 0.11
N LEU A 98 6.02 9.76 0.22
CA LEU A 98 6.18 11.06 -0.40
C LEU A 98 7.36 11.82 0.21
N ILE A 99 7.45 11.83 1.54
CA ILE A 99 8.60 12.40 2.26
C ILE A 99 9.88 11.65 1.86
N ASN A 100 9.80 10.33 1.69
CA ASN A 100 10.93 9.50 1.26
C ASN A 100 11.37 9.82 -0.18
N ALA A 101 10.45 10.09 -1.09
CA ALA A 101 10.75 10.50 -2.46
C ALA A 101 11.49 11.84 -2.48
N PHE A 102 11.05 12.81 -1.66
CA PHE A 102 11.78 14.07 -1.51
C PHE A 102 13.17 13.88 -0.91
N LYS A 103 13.31 12.97 0.06
CA LYS A 103 14.62 12.59 0.60
C LYS A 103 15.52 11.97 -0.46
N HIS A 104 14.98 11.10 -1.30
CA HIS A 104 15.69 10.50 -2.42
C HIS A 104 16.05 11.47 -3.54
N SER A 105 15.37 12.62 -3.62
CA SER A 105 15.71 13.70 -4.55
C SER A 105 16.83 14.64 -4.05
N GLN A 106 17.22 14.53 -2.77
CA GLN A 106 18.37 15.25 -2.21
C GLN A 106 19.68 14.50 -2.54
N ASP A 107 20.82 15.18 -2.42
CA ASP A 107 22.14 14.61 -2.71
C ASP A 107 22.29 13.18 -2.14
N ALA A 108 22.70 12.25 -3.00
CA ALA A 108 22.64 10.82 -2.73
C ALA A 108 23.38 10.36 -1.45
N TRP A 109 24.39 11.10 -1.01
CA TRP A 109 25.09 10.84 0.24
C TRP A 109 24.21 11.03 1.49
N SER A 110 23.21 11.91 1.42
CA SER A 110 22.21 12.16 2.48
C SER A 110 20.88 11.41 2.24
N SER A 111 20.71 10.81 1.06
CA SER A 111 19.45 10.21 0.60
C SER A 111 19.05 8.98 1.43
N VAL A 112 19.99 8.05 1.64
CA VAL A 112 19.81 6.82 2.43
C VAL A 112 20.51 6.94 3.78
N GLY A 113 20.27 8.04 4.50
CA GLY A 113 20.64 8.14 5.91
C GLY A 113 19.64 7.38 6.81
N THR A 114 19.78 7.51 8.13
CA THR A 114 18.83 6.94 9.12
C THR A 114 17.38 7.32 8.82
N LEU A 115 17.13 8.54 8.32
CA LEU A 115 15.80 9.03 8.00
C LEU A 115 15.19 8.34 6.76
N GLY A 116 15.96 8.16 5.68
CA GLY A 116 15.47 7.50 4.46
C GLY A 116 15.07 6.05 4.74
N LEU A 117 15.94 5.31 5.43
CA LEU A 117 15.65 3.93 5.85
C LEU A 117 14.42 3.86 6.77
N THR A 118 14.30 4.78 7.75
CA THR A 118 13.14 4.82 8.65
C THR A 118 11.84 5.06 7.88
N LEU A 119 11.85 5.96 6.89
CA LEU A 119 10.68 6.23 6.04
C LEU A 119 10.32 5.02 5.17
N SER A 120 11.31 4.28 4.65
CA SER A 120 11.10 3.02 3.92
C SER A 120 10.50 1.93 4.80
N VAL A 121 10.98 1.79 6.04
CA VAL A 121 10.40 0.84 7.01
C VAL A 121 8.95 1.22 7.34
N LEU A 122 8.69 2.50 7.65
CA LEU A 122 7.35 2.96 8.01
C LEU A 122 6.37 2.78 6.84
N SER A 123 6.73 3.21 5.64
CA SER A 123 5.89 3.04 4.45
C SER A 123 5.58 1.57 4.16
N THR A 124 6.56 0.68 4.30
CA THR A 124 6.38 -0.77 4.16
C THR A 124 5.44 -1.34 5.23
N LEU A 125 5.63 -0.98 6.50
CA LEU A 125 4.76 -1.45 7.57
C LEU A 125 3.31 -0.99 7.37
N PHE A 126 3.11 0.29 7.03
CA PHE A 126 1.77 0.83 6.81
C PHE A 126 1.08 0.20 5.60
N VAL A 127 1.79 -0.05 4.50
CA VAL A 127 1.17 -0.68 3.32
C VAL A 127 0.84 -2.15 3.56
N LEU A 128 1.63 -2.87 4.36
CA LEU A 128 1.32 -4.24 4.78
C LEU A 128 0.09 -4.29 5.69
N VAL A 129 -0.03 -3.35 6.64
CA VAL A 129 -1.24 -3.19 7.45
C VAL A 129 -2.45 -2.90 6.56
N ALA A 130 -2.32 -1.98 5.61
CA ALA A 130 -3.39 -1.69 4.65
C ALA A 130 -3.81 -2.95 3.86
N GLY A 131 -2.84 -3.70 3.34
CA GLY A 131 -3.08 -4.98 2.65
C GLY A 131 -3.80 -5.99 3.54
N TRP A 132 -3.35 -6.16 4.78
CA TRP A 132 -3.97 -7.07 5.73
C TRP A 132 -5.45 -6.78 5.95
N PHE A 133 -5.81 -5.53 6.23
CA PHE A 133 -7.21 -5.14 6.46
C PHE A 133 -8.05 -5.20 5.18
N ALA A 134 -7.47 -4.89 4.02
CA ALA A 134 -8.16 -5.00 2.73
C ALA A 134 -8.50 -6.46 2.38
N TYR A 135 -7.61 -7.41 2.65
CA TYR A 135 -7.83 -8.82 2.32
C TYR A 135 -8.54 -9.63 3.41
N SER A 136 -8.40 -9.25 4.69
CA SER A 136 -9.04 -9.96 5.81
C SER A 136 -10.54 -9.66 5.94
N ALA A 137 -11.02 -8.57 5.33
CA ALA A 137 -12.43 -8.21 5.33
C ALA A 137 -13.29 -9.06 4.37
N ALA A 138 -12.69 -9.95 3.58
CA ALA A 138 -13.42 -10.88 2.74
C ALA A 138 -14.24 -11.86 3.61
N PRO A 139 -15.58 -11.90 3.48
CA PRO A 139 -16.39 -12.87 4.20
C PRO A 139 -16.01 -14.28 3.74
N VAL A 140 -15.44 -15.09 4.63
CA VAL A 140 -15.41 -16.55 4.45
C VAL A 140 -16.86 -17.00 4.49
N ARG A 141 -17.49 -17.17 3.32
CA ARG A 141 -18.76 -17.90 3.25
C ARG A 141 -18.44 -19.35 3.60
N GLY A 142 -18.93 -19.76 4.78
CA GLY A 142 -18.92 -21.15 5.20
C GLY A 142 -19.43 -22.01 4.05
N ILE A 143 -18.65 -23.02 3.70
CA ILE A 143 -19.06 -24.11 2.85
C ILE A 143 -20.15 -24.83 3.65
N ALA A 144 -21.40 -24.40 3.48
CA ALA A 144 -22.55 -25.16 3.95
C ALA A 144 -22.63 -26.40 3.06
N ARG A 145 -22.11 -27.51 3.59
CA ARG A 145 -22.48 -28.86 3.16
C ARG A 145 -23.89 -29.17 3.62
#